data_AF-A0A957DB90-F1
#
_entry.id   AF-A0A957DB90-F1
#
_cell.length_a   1.000
_cell.length_b   1.000
_cell.length_c   1.000
_cell.angle_alpha   90.00
_cell.angle_beta   90.00
_cell.angle_gamma   90.00
#
_symmetry.space_group_name_H-M   'P 1'
#
loop_
_entity.id
_entity.type
_entity.pdbx_description
1 polymer ?
#
loop_
_entity_poly.entity_id
_entity_poly.type
_entity_poly.pdbx_seq_one_letter_code
_entity_poly.pdbx_strand_id
1 'polypeptide(L)'
;MESPQPAKVPPPGFAHRATLNLASPWMTLGLNLLGLLLLLLWGWAFWRAGAWLRPELRLLASALHSLRVHLNLPLLIGVMLLVVILHEAAHGLFFWLFTRERPTFGVGLLYAYAAAPGWYLPRNQFIIIGLAPLVLLSAIGLIGLPWLPFPWVPPLLVGLIINAAGAAGDLYVVARLLRQPRAALVRDEGATMVLFTPVADVLPDLRRRWWALAAGFGMAEAQAKALFADLCAHYAPRPYHNLTHIHHLLQLADEYDTDMPAFHLAIWYHDVIYDPRAGDNEALSADYAQNNLAGLVPHLILDHAAALIRATTHRAIPDDPAARLLLDLDLSILATSADVYTRYQEAIRREYAGIPDNLYHLGRQQVLAAFLARPRIFLTEALAHLEPPARRNLHAELTASRPAPHEGRV
;
A
#
# COMPACT_ATOMS: atom_id res chain seq x y z
N MET A 1 -4.92 -23.57 -1.22
CA MET A 1 -4.72 -22.80 -2.46
C MET A 1 -3.24 -22.84 -2.80
N GLU A 2 -2.89 -23.30 -3.99
CA GLU A 2 -1.53 -23.16 -4.52
C GLU A 2 -1.16 -21.68 -4.59
N SER A 3 0.12 -21.37 -4.37
CA SER A 3 0.60 -19.99 -4.57
C SER A 3 0.44 -19.62 -6.05
N PRO A 4 -0.11 -18.43 -6.35
CA PRO A 4 -0.23 -17.99 -7.73
C PRO A 4 1.15 -17.92 -8.39
N GLN A 5 1.19 -17.97 -9.72
CA GLN A 5 2.42 -17.78 -10.49
C GLN A 5 2.57 -16.30 -10.90
N PRO A 6 3.81 -15.81 -11.14
CA PRO A 6 4.04 -14.51 -11.74
C PRO A 6 3.24 -14.33 -13.03
N ALA A 7 2.58 -13.18 -13.18
CA ALA A 7 1.80 -12.87 -14.37
C ALA A 7 1.96 -11.40 -14.76
N LYS A 8 1.78 -11.09 -16.05
CA LYS A 8 1.73 -9.69 -16.56
C LYS A 8 0.33 -9.08 -16.54
N VAL A 9 -0.67 -9.93 -16.39
CA VAL A 9 -2.07 -9.53 -16.27
C VAL A 9 -2.52 -9.95 -14.87
N PRO A 10 -3.23 -9.07 -14.14
CA PRO A 10 -3.76 -9.45 -12.84
C PRO A 10 -4.69 -10.65 -13.02
N PRO A 11 -4.51 -11.75 -12.28
CA PRO A 11 -5.39 -12.91 -12.40
C PRO A 11 -6.84 -12.51 -12.10
N PRO A 12 -7.83 -13.09 -12.80
CA PRO A 12 -9.23 -12.84 -12.52
C PRO A 12 -9.55 -13.18 -11.06
N GLY A 13 -10.41 -12.37 -10.44
CA GLY A 13 -10.75 -12.54 -9.02
C GLY A 13 -9.74 -11.94 -8.03
N PHE A 14 -8.83 -11.08 -8.48
CA PHE A 14 -8.01 -10.24 -7.60
C PHE A 14 -8.47 -8.78 -7.63
N ALA A 15 -8.46 -8.16 -6.45
CA ALA A 15 -8.76 -6.76 -6.24
C ALA A 15 -7.55 -6.03 -5.64
N HIS A 16 -7.43 -4.74 -5.95
CA HIS A 16 -6.49 -3.85 -5.29
C HIS A 16 -6.78 -3.82 -3.79
N ARG A 17 -5.72 -3.82 -2.99
CA ARG A 17 -5.79 -3.80 -1.53
C ARG A 17 -5.14 -2.56 -0.93
N ALA A 18 -3.94 -2.22 -1.38
CA ALA A 18 -3.19 -1.08 -0.82
C ALA A 18 -2.08 -0.66 -1.76
N THR A 19 -1.64 0.59 -1.66
CA THR A 19 -0.45 1.11 -2.33
C THR A 19 0.53 1.62 -1.29
N LEU A 20 1.70 0.99 -1.19
CA LEU A 20 2.79 1.40 -0.31
C LEU A 20 3.70 2.36 -1.06
N ASN A 21 3.78 3.62 -0.60
CA ASN A 21 4.72 4.60 -1.12
C ASN A 21 5.90 4.76 -0.16
N LEU A 22 7.05 4.22 -0.54
CA LEU A 22 8.27 4.28 0.26
C LEU A 22 8.98 5.64 0.18
N ALA A 23 8.68 6.42 -0.86
CA ALA A 23 9.30 7.72 -1.13
C ALA A 23 8.61 8.91 -0.43
N SER A 24 7.61 8.66 0.43
CA SER A 24 7.00 9.75 1.20
C SER A 24 7.99 10.29 2.26
N PRO A 25 7.97 11.60 2.60
CA PRO A 25 8.96 12.19 3.51
C PRO A 25 8.97 11.54 4.90
N TRP A 26 7.78 11.28 5.47
CA TRP A 26 7.65 10.65 6.78
C TRP A 26 8.08 9.20 6.78
N MET A 27 7.77 8.45 5.73
CA MET A 27 8.24 7.08 5.56
C MET A 27 9.76 7.03 5.44
N THR A 28 10.33 7.89 4.58
CA THR A 28 11.78 7.99 4.40
C THR A 28 12.50 8.32 5.70
N LEU A 29 11.96 9.27 6.49
CA LEU A 29 12.50 9.60 7.81
C LEU A 29 12.44 8.38 8.75
N GLY A 30 11.29 7.71 8.83
CA GLY A 30 11.11 6.52 9.66
C GLY A 30 12.06 5.37 9.27
N LEU A 31 12.23 5.11 7.98
CA LEU A 31 13.14 4.10 7.45
C LEU A 31 14.61 4.45 7.71
N ASN A 32 14.99 5.72 7.64
CA ASN A 32 16.35 6.17 7.98
C ASN A 32 16.65 6.00 9.48
N LEU A 33 15.68 6.32 10.35
CA LEU A 33 15.81 6.07 11.79
C LEU A 33 15.93 4.57 12.09
N LEU A 34 15.10 3.74 11.43
CA LEU A 34 15.21 2.29 11.53
C LEU A 34 16.59 1.81 11.03
N GLY A 35 17.07 2.34 9.90
CA GLY A 35 18.39 2.05 9.35
C GLY A 35 19.52 2.36 10.34
N LEU A 36 19.44 3.47 11.09
CA LEU A 36 20.41 3.80 12.13
C LEU A 36 20.40 2.79 13.30
N LEU A 37 19.22 2.35 13.73
CA LEU A 37 19.09 1.30 14.75
C LEU A 37 19.66 -0.03 14.25
N LEU A 38 19.34 -0.39 13.00
CA LEU A 38 19.88 -1.58 12.34
C LEU A 38 21.40 -1.50 12.15
N LEU A 39 21.96 -0.31 11.92
CA LEU A 39 23.41 -0.11 11.83
C LEU A 39 24.12 -0.51 13.13
N LEU A 40 23.56 -0.15 14.28
CA LEU A 40 24.11 -0.55 15.59
C LEU A 40 23.97 -2.05 15.82
N LEU A 41 22.79 -2.61 15.53
CA LEU A 41 22.51 -4.03 15.69
C LEU A 41 23.42 -4.90 14.81
N TRP A 42 23.45 -4.62 13.50
CA TRP A 42 24.26 -5.36 12.54
C TRP A 42 25.75 -5.06 12.72
N GLY A 43 26.11 -3.84 13.10
CA GLY A 43 27.47 -3.49 13.50
C GLY A 43 27.99 -4.42 14.60
N TRP A 44 27.21 -4.59 15.66
CA TRP A 44 27.53 -5.53 16.73
C TRP A 44 27.57 -6.98 16.24
N ALA A 45 26.57 -7.42 15.48
CA ALA A 45 26.46 -8.81 15.04
C ALA A 45 27.60 -9.23 14.10
N PHE A 46 27.87 -8.45 13.04
CA PHE A 46 28.96 -8.72 12.10
C PHE A 46 30.34 -8.57 12.74
N TRP A 47 30.49 -7.62 13.67
CA TRP A 47 31.73 -7.52 14.44
C TRP A 47 31.99 -8.79 15.26
N ARG A 48 30.97 -9.30 15.97
CA ARG A 48 31.09 -10.54 16.74
C ARG A 48 31.38 -11.75 15.87
N ALA A 49 30.67 -11.91 14.75
CA ALA A 49 30.90 -12.99 13.81
C ALA A 49 32.30 -12.89 13.19
N GLY A 50 32.70 -11.70 12.76
CA GLY A 50 34.03 -11.41 12.22
C GLY A 50 35.13 -11.74 13.22
N ALA A 51 35.04 -11.25 14.46
CA ALA A 51 36.04 -11.52 15.50
C ALA A 51 36.08 -12.99 15.97
N TRP A 52 35.05 -13.77 15.68
CA TRP A 52 35.05 -15.22 15.89
C TRP A 52 35.76 -15.94 14.75
N LEU A 53 35.46 -15.59 13.49
CA LEU A 53 36.08 -16.17 12.29
C LEU A 53 37.54 -15.72 12.08
N ARG A 54 37.86 -14.50 12.49
CA ARG A 54 39.16 -13.82 12.31
C ARG A 54 39.58 -13.12 13.61
N PRO A 55 40.18 -13.85 14.56
CA PRO A 55 40.54 -13.31 15.88
C PRO A 55 41.44 -12.07 15.84
N GLU A 56 42.22 -11.88 14.75
CA GLU A 56 43.04 -10.68 14.52
C GLU A 56 42.24 -9.37 14.61
N LEU A 57 40.93 -9.39 14.32
CA LEU A 57 40.06 -8.21 14.42
C LEU A 57 39.97 -7.65 15.85
N ARG A 58 40.23 -8.46 16.88
CA ARG A 58 40.29 -7.98 18.27
C ARG A 58 41.42 -6.96 18.48
N LEU A 59 42.51 -7.08 17.72
CA LEU A 59 43.63 -6.13 17.73
C LEU A 59 43.21 -4.77 17.12
N LEU A 60 42.36 -4.80 16.09
CA LEU A 60 41.78 -3.59 15.51
C LEU A 60 40.87 -2.87 16.51
N ALA A 61 40.09 -3.60 17.32
CA ALA A 61 39.28 -3.02 18.39
C ALA A 61 40.13 -2.22 19.40
N SER A 62 41.26 -2.79 19.83
CA SER A 62 42.19 -2.07 20.72
C SER A 62 42.81 -0.85 20.06
N ALA A 63 43.12 -0.91 18.75
CA ALA A 63 43.67 0.21 18.00
C ALA A 63 42.66 1.37 17.84
N LEU A 64 41.39 1.06 17.55
CA LEU A 64 40.29 2.03 17.48
C LEU A 64 40.06 2.72 18.83
N HIS A 65 40.09 1.96 19.93
CA HIS A 65 39.99 2.52 21.28
C HIS A 65 41.14 3.50 21.59
N SER A 66 42.33 3.24 21.06
CA SER A 66 43.49 4.13 21.18
C SER A 66 43.53 5.29 20.18
N LEU A 67 42.48 5.51 19.37
CA LEU A 67 42.38 6.55 18.32
C LEU A 67 43.48 6.50 17.25
N ARG A 68 44.12 5.33 17.03
CA ARG A 68 45.26 5.16 16.12
C ARG A 68 44.90 4.81 14.67
N VAL A 69 43.62 4.85 14.31
CA VAL A 69 43.13 4.41 12.99
C VAL A 69 42.73 5.63 12.16
N HIS A 70 43.37 5.81 11.00
CA HIS A 70 42.96 6.79 10.01
C HIS A 70 41.90 6.19 9.08
N LEU A 71 40.76 6.87 8.92
CA LEU A 71 39.73 6.47 7.96
C LEU A 71 40.20 6.77 6.54
N ASN A 72 40.32 5.73 5.69
CA ASN A 72 40.55 5.91 4.27
C ASN A 72 39.21 6.24 3.58
N LEU A 73 38.89 7.54 3.52
CA LEU A 73 37.61 8.01 3.00
C LEU A 73 37.33 7.59 1.54
N PRO A 74 38.31 7.66 0.59
CA PRO A 74 38.11 7.12 -0.76
C PRO A 74 37.73 5.64 -0.78
N LEU A 75 38.39 4.81 0.04
CA LEU A 75 38.08 3.39 0.14
C LEU A 75 36.67 3.17 0.69
N LEU A 76 36.26 3.92 1.72
CA LEU A 76 34.93 3.81 2.31
C LEU A 76 33.82 4.18 1.30
N ILE A 77 34.02 5.26 0.54
CA ILE A 77 33.09 5.67 -0.53
C ILE A 77 33.02 4.57 -1.60
N GLY A 78 34.16 4.02 -2.01
CA GLY A 78 34.20 2.92 -2.98
C GLY A 78 33.45 1.68 -2.50
N VAL A 79 33.61 1.29 -1.23
CA VAL A 79 32.86 0.19 -0.60
C VAL A 79 31.36 0.48 -0.61
N MET A 80 30.95 1.69 -0.23
CA MET A 80 29.54 2.07 -0.19
C MET A 80 28.89 1.98 -1.57
N LEU A 81 29.55 2.51 -2.62
CA LEU A 81 29.06 2.43 -4.00
C LEU A 81 28.97 0.98 -4.48
N LEU A 82 29.98 0.17 -4.18
CA LEU A 82 29.99 -1.25 -4.54
C LEU A 82 28.84 -2.01 -3.85
N VAL A 83 28.60 -1.74 -2.56
CA VAL A 83 27.50 -2.34 -1.81
C VAL A 83 26.16 -2.02 -2.44
N VAL A 84 25.90 -0.77 -2.80
CA VAL A 84 24.64 -0.38 -3.46
C VAL A 84 24.47 -1.15 -4.79
N ILE A 85 25.52 -1.25 -5.61
CA ILE A 85 25.47 -1.99 -6.87
C ILE A 85 25.17 -3.48 -6.63
N LEU A 86 25.86 -4.11 -5.68
CA LEU A 86 25.66 -5.52 -5.36
C LEU A 86 24.28 -5.78 -4.74
N HIS A 87 23.78 -4.84 -3.95
CA HIS A 87 22.45 -4.90 -3.33
C HIS A 87 21.36 -4.93 -4.39
N GLU A 88 21.37 -3.95 -5.30
CA GLU A 88 20.40 -3.91 -6.40
C GLU A 88 20.55 -5.12 -7.33
N ALA A 89 21.79 -5.56 -7.59
CA ALA A 89 22.02 -6.76 -8.40
C ALA A 89 21.42 -8.02 -7.77
N ALA A 90 21.40 -8.14 -6.44
CA ALA A 90 20.75 -9.24 -5.74
C ALA A 90 19.23 -9.22 -5.94
N HIS A 91 18.58 -8.05 -5.80
CA HIS A 91 17.17 -7.89 -6.16
C HIS A 91 16.92 -8.27 -7.62
N GLY A 92 17.70 -7.70 -8.53
CA GLY A 92 17.60 -7.94 -9.97
C GLY A 92 17.76 -9.40 -10.37
N LEU A 93 18.65 -10.14 -9.72
CA LEU A 93 18.81 -11.58 -9.92
C LEU A 93 17.51 -12.33 -9.64
N PHE A 94 16.86 -12.07 -8.50
CA PHE A 94 15.61 -12.77 -8.15
C PHE A 94 14.42 -12.30 -8.97
N PHE A 95 14.34 -11.01 -9.33
CA PHE A 95 13.38 -10.54 -10.32
C PHE A 95 13.53 -11.31 -11.64
N TRP A 96 14.75 -11.47 -12.15
CA TRP A 96 15.02 -12.24 -13.36
C TRP A 96 14.70 -13.73 -13.20
N LEU A 97 15.06 -14.35 -12.08
CA LEU A 97 14.78 -15.78 -11.84
C LEU A 97 13.28 -16.09 -11.84
N PHE A 98 12.46 -15.20 -11.29
CA PHE A 98 11.01 -15.38 -11.18
C PHE A 98 10.24 -14.93 -12.43
N THR A 99 10.64 -13.84 -13.09
CA THR A 99 9.93 -13.32 -14.26
C THR A 99 10.48 -13.83 -15.59
N ARG A 100 11.74 -14.29 -15.61
CA ARG A 100 12.54 -14.58 -16.82
C ARG A 100 12.72 -13.38 -17.75
N GLU A 101 12.47 -12.18 -17.25
CA GLU A 101 12.68 -10.93 -17.97
C GLU A 101 13.75 -10.07 -17.30
N ARG A 102 14.36 -9.19 -18.10
CA ARG A 102 15.41 -8.31 -17.58
C ARG A 102 14.78 -7.31 -16.59
N PRO A 103 15.29 -7.23 -15.35
CA PRO A 103 14.84 -6.23 -14.39
C PRO A 103 15.24 -4.83 -14.86
N THR A 104 14.51 -3.82 -14.39
CA THR A 104 14.84 -2.42 -14.58
C THR A 104 15.57 -1.89 -13.34
N PHE A 105 16.62 -1.11 -13.55
CA PHE A 105 17.36 -0.46 -12.47
C PHE A 105 17.21 1.05 -12.59
N GLY A 106 17.14 1.74 -11.45
CA GLY A 106 17.11 3.19 -11.39
C GLY A 106 17.88 3.73 -10.19
N VAL A 107 18.26 5.01 -10.27
CA VAL A 107 18.97 5.72 -9.22
C VAL A 107 18.26 7.06 -8.98
N GLY A 108 17.79 7.25 -7.75
CA GLY A 108 17.36 8.53 -7.21
C GLY A 108 18.47 9.23 -6.43
N LEU A 109 18.21 10.43 -5.92
CA LEU A 109 19.21 11.23 -5.20
C LEU A 109 19.73 10.55 -3.92
N LEU A 110 18.88 9.75 -3.25
CA LEU A 110 19.17 9.11 -1.97
C LEU A 110 18.83 7.62 -1.93
N TYR A 111 18.46 7.02 -3.07
CA TYR A 111 18.10 5.60 -3.15
C TYR A 111 18.43 5.04 -4.53
N ALA A 112 18.69 3.75 -4.61
CA ALA A 112 18.67 2.99 -5.86
C ALA A 112 17.52 1.98 -5.77
N TYR A 113 17.09 1.45 -6.92
CA TYR A 113 16.09 0.39 -6.93
C TYR A 113 16.28 -0.53 -8.14
N ALA A 114 15.89 -1.78 -7.94
CA ALA A 114 15.60 -2.75 -8.98
C ALA A 114 14.10 -3.06 -8.94
N ALA A 115 13.46 -3.17 -10.11
CA ALA A 115 12.05 -3.50 -10.23
C ALA A 115 11.79 -4.40 -11.44
N ALA A 116 10.61 -5.03 -11.47
CA ALA A 116 10.07 -5.72 -12.64
C ALA A 116 8.71 -5.10 -13.04
N PRO A 117 8.70 -3.95 -13.72
CA PRO A 117 7.48 -3.21 -14.02
C PRO A 117 6.48 -4.06 -14.81
N GLY A 118 5.20 -3.95 -14.45
CA GLY A 118 4.11 -4.68 -15.10
C GLY A 118 3.95 -6.14 -14.69
N TRP A 119 4.78 -6.65 -13.77
CA TRP A 119 4.60 -7.98 -13.20
C TRP A 119 3.79 -7.96 -11.90
N TYR A 120 2.91 -8.95 -11.77
CA TYR A 120 2.20 -9.31 -10.55
C TYR A 120 2.91 -10.51 -9.93
N LEU A 121 3.70 -10.25 -8.91
CA LEU A 121 4.53 -11.25 -8.25
C LEU A 121 3.83 -11.84 -7.03
N PRO A 122 3.87 -13.17 -6.84
CA PRO A 122 3.36 -13.80 -5.63
C PRO A 122 4.05 -13.25 -4.39
N ARG A 123 3.28 -12.98 -3.33
CA ARG A 123 3.75 -12.46 -2.04
C ARG A 123 5.03 -13.13 -1.55
N ASN A 124 5.08 -14.47 -1.60
CA ASN A 124 6.24 -15.23 -1.10
C ASN A 124 7.48 -15.06 -1.97
N GLN A 125 7.32 -14.95 -3.29
CA GLN A 125 8.45 -14.65 -4.18
C GLN A 125 8.95 -13.24 -3.94
N PHE A 126 8.06 -12.27 -3.73
CA PHE A 126 8.46 -10.91 -3.40
C PHE A 126 9.17 -10.81 -2.04
N ILE A 127 8.78 -11.61 -1.05
CA ILE A 127 9.52 -11.72 0.22
C ILE A 127 10.94 -12.26 -0.02
N ILE A 128 11.12 -13.23 -0.91
CA ILE A 128 12.45 -13.73 -1.27
C ILE A 128 13.28 -12.64 -1.93
N ILE A 129 12.70 -11.88 -2.87
CA ILE A 129 13.36 -10.73 -3.51
C ILE A 129 13.82 -9.74 -2.43
N GLY A 130 12.90 -9.26 -1.58
CA GLY A 130 13.20 -8.30 -0.52
C GLY A 130 14.29 -8.77 0.45
N LEU A 131 14.31 -10.05 0.82
CA LEU A 131 15.34 -10.60 1.71
C LEU A 131 16.66 -10.94 1.00
N ALA A 132 16.70 -10.99 -0.33
CA ALA A 132 17.83 -11.50 -1.08
C ALA A 132 19.13 -10.71 -0.82
N PRO A 133 19.18 -9.37 -0.88
CA PRO A 133 20.42 -8.64 -0.63
C PRO A 133 20.96 -8.84 0.79
N LEU A 134 20.07 -8.84 1.78
CA LEU A 134 20.46 -9.06 3.17
C LEU A 134 21.02 -10.48 3.36
N VAL A 135 20.32 -11.51 2.90
CA VAL A 135 20.71 -12.90 3.14
C VAL A 135 21.91 -13.30 2.27
N LEU A 136 21.85 -13.03 0.96
CA LEU A 136 22.85 -13.49 0.01
C LEU A 136 24.21 -12.82 0.24
N LEU A 137 24.25 -11.49 0.35
CA LEU A 137 25.52 -10.77 0.52
C LEU A 137 26.14 -11.04 1.90
N SER A 138 25.32 -11.14 2.95
CA SER A 138 25.80 -11.52 4.28
C SER A 138 26.37 -12.93 4.30
N ALA A 139 25.70 -13.90 3.65
CA ALA A 139 26.21 -15.26 3.55
C ALA A 139 27.52 -15.31 2.75
N ILE A 140 27.57 -14.68 1.57
CA ILE A 140 28.79 -14.63 0.74
C ILE A 140 29.95 -13.99 1.50
N GLY A 141 29.71 -12.85 2.15
CA GLY A 141 30.76 -12.14 2.88
C GLY A 141 31.26 -12.89 4.12
N LEU A 142 30.38 -13.48 4.91
CA LEU A 142 30.76 -14.27 6.08
C LEU A 142 31.45 -15.57 5.71
N ILE A 143 30.97 -16.26 4.66
CA ILE A 143 31.63 -17.45 4.13
C ILE A 143 33.00 -17.06 3.60
N GLY A 144 33.15 -15.99 2.81
CA GLY A 144 34.44 -15.57 2.24
C GLY A 144 35.48 -15.07 3.25
N LEU A 145 35.04 -14.59 4.42
CA LEU A 145 35.86 -13.92 5.43
C LEU A 145 37.12 -14.68 5.89
N PRO A 146 37.08 -16.02 6.12
CA PRO A 146 38.26 -16.79 6.56
C PRO A 146 39.40 -16.78 5.54
N TRP A 147 39.10 -16.66 4.25
CA TRP A 147 40.08 -16.75 3.16
C TRP A 147 40.56 -15.40 2.64
N LEU A 148 39.96 -14.30 3.10
CA LEU A 148 40.26 -12.96 2.61
C LEU A 148 41.54 -12.38 3.23
N PRO A 149 42.46 -11.79 2.46
CA PRO A 149 43.63 -11.10 3.03
C PRO A 149 43.21 -10.01 4.00
N PHE A 150 43.92 -9.90 5.14
CA PHE A 150 43.51 -9.04 6.26
C PHE A 150 43.21 -7.57 5.88
N PRO A 151 43.95 -6.89 4.97
CA PRO A 151 43.63 -5.51 4.58
C PRO A 151 42.22 -5.31 4.02
N TRP A 152 41.62 -6.35 3.45
CA TRP A 152 40.28 -6.32 2.87
C TRP A 152 39.18 -6.75 3.86
N VAL A 153 39.54 -7.29 5.02
CA VAL A 153 38.57 -7.76 6.04
C VAL A 153 37.79 -6.58 6.65
N PRO A 154 38.41 -5.48 7.14
CA PRO A 154 37.64 -4.35 7.67
C PRO A 154 36.73 -3.68 6.63
N PRO A 155 37.18 -3.40 5.38
CA PRO A 155 36.31 -2.88 4.33
C PRO A 155 35.12 -3.81 4.02
N LEU A 156 35.34 -5.13 3.94
CA LEU A 156 34.25 -6.09 3.74
C LEU A 156 33.24 -6.05 4.89
N LEU A 157 33.70 -6.06 6.15
CA LEU A 157 32.80 -6.00 7.31
C LEU A 157 31.98 -4.70 7.32
N VAL A 158 32.61 -3.56 7.04
CA VAL A 158 31.91 -2.28 6.88
C VAL A 158 30.86 -2.38 5.77
N GLY A 159 31.20 -2.98 4.63
CA GLY A 159 30.27 -3.20 3.54
C GLY A 159 29.06 -4.06 3.92
N LEU A 160 29.29 -5.16 4.65
CA LEU A 160 28.21 -6.03 5.16
C LEU A 160 27.29 -5.31 6.13
N ILE A 161 27.87 -4.50 7.03
CA ILE A 161 27.12 -3.69 8.00
C ILE A 161 26.26 -2.65 7.27
N ILE A 162 26.83 -1.92 6.30
CA ILE A 162 26.11 -0.93 5.50
C ILE A 162 24.99 -1.59 4.70
N ASN A 163 25.24 -2.74 4.05
CA ASN A 163 24.22 -3.48 3.31
C ASN A 163 23.05 -3.89 4.21
N ALA A 164 23.35 -4.48 5.37
CA ALA A 164 22.32 -4.99 6.27
C ALA A 164 21.51 -3.88 6.94
N ALA A 165 22.15 -2.75 7.26
CA ALA A 165 21.46 -1.56 7.74
C ALA A 165 20.62 -0.88 6.65
N GLY A 166 21.14 -0.84 5.42
CA GLY A 166 20.47 -0.28 4.24
C GLY A 166 19.21 -1.04 3.81
N ALA A 167 19.12 -2.33 4.15
CA ALA A 167 17.93 -3.17 3.91
C ALA A 167 16.71 -2.83 4.78
N ALA A 168 16.69 -1.68 5.49
CA ALA A 168 15.58 -1.26 6.34
C ALA A 168 14.24 -1.18 5.57
N GLY A 169 14.26 -0.61 4.37
CA GLY A 169 13.09 -0.53 3.48
C GLY A 169 12.58 -1.92 3.08
N ASP A 170 13.49 -2.82 2.72
CA ASP A 170 13.13 -4.19 2.34
C ASP A 170 12.52 -4.96 3.51
N LEU A 171 13.10 -4.85 4.70
CA LEU A 171 12.58 -5.49 5.92
C LEU A 171 11.20 -4.95 6.29
N TYR A 172 10.97 -3.64 6.11
CA TYR A 172 9.65 -3.04 6.29
C TYR A 172 8.61 -3.62 5.31
N VAL A 173 8.95 -3.70 4.02
CA VAL A 173 8.08 -4.30 3.00
C VAL A 173 7.80 -5.78 3.33
N VAL A 174 8.82 -6.56 3.67
CA VAL A 174 8.68 -7.96 4.07
C VAL A 174 7.75 -8.09 5.28
N ALA A 175 7.92 -7.25 6.31
CA ALA A 175 7.05 -7.26 7.48
C ALA A 175 5.58 -6.90 7.15
N ARG A 176 5.34 -6.01 6.19
CA ARG A 176 3.99 -5.71 5.68
C ARG A 176 3.42 -6.88 4.89
N LEU A 177 4.22 -7.52 4.03
CA LEU A 177 3.80 -8.67 3.23
C LEU A 177 3.49 -9.91 4.08
N LEU A 178 4.23 -10.14 5.17
CA LEU A 178 3.96 -11.25 6.09
C LEU A 178 2.56 -11.17 6.74
N ARG A 179 1.97 -9.98 6.82
CA ARG A 179 0.60 -9.75 7.31
C ARG A 179 -0.47 -9.93 6.22
N GLN A 180 -0.09 -10.16 4.97
CA GLN A 180 -1.00 -10.35 3.85
C GLN A 180 -1.36 -11.84 3.65
N PRO A 181 -2.53 -12.18 3.07
CA PRO A 181 -2.87 -13.55 2.70
C PRO A 181 -1.81 -14.20 1.80
N ARG A 182 -1.62 -15.53 1.91
CA ARG A 182 -0.60 -16.26 1.12
C ARG A 182 -0.80 -16.16 -0.40
N ALA A 183 -2.04 -15.94 -0.83
CA ALA A 183 -2.39 -15.77 -2.22
C ALA A 183 -2.17 -14.34 -2.74
N ALA A 184 -1.79 -13.38 -1.89
CA ALA A 184 -1.61 -11.99 -2.31
C ALA A 184 -0.56 -11.84 -3.42
N LEU A 185 -0.75 -10.82 -4.25
CA LEU A 185 0.17 -10.43 -5.32
C LEU A 185 0.71 -9.02 -5.04
N VAL A 186 1.94 -8.79 -5.48
CA VAL A 186 2.65 -7.52 -5.36
C VAL A 186 3.02 -7.08 -6.75
N ARG A 187 2.71 -5.84 -7.10
CA ARG A 187 3.24 -5.18 -8.29
C ARG A 187 4.17 -4.07 -7.84
N ASP A 188 5.38 -4.08 -8.38
CA ASP A 188 6.42 -3.12 -8.05
C ASP A 188 6.60 -2.11 -9.18
N GLU A 189 6.42 -0.83 -8.84
CA GLU A 189 6.61 0.31 -9.74
C GLU A 189 7.82 1.16 -9.30
N GLY A 190 8.75 0.57 -8.55
CA GLY A 190 9.96 1.20 -8.04
C GLY A 190 9.72 1.89 -6.71
N ALA A 191 9.26 3.15 -6.73
CA ALA A 191 9.01 3.92 -5.51
C ALA A 191 7.70 3.53 -4.80
N THR A 192 6.80 2.88 -5.54
CA THR A 192 5.48 2.47 -5.07
C THR A 192 5.26 0.98 -5.32
N MET A 193 4.70 0.30 -4.33
CA MET A 193 4.32 -1.10 -4.43
C MET A 193 2.81 -1.24 -4.24
N VAL A 194 2.16 -1.95 -5.15
CA VAL A 194 0.70 -2.14 -5.15
C VAL A 194 0.38 -3.58 -4.75
N LEU A 195 -0.44 -3.74 -3.73
CA LEU A 195 -0.88 -5.02 -3.19
C LEU A 195 -2.24 -5.40 -3.75
N PHE A 196 -2.38 -6.68 -4.10
CA PHE A 196 -3.63 -7.27 -4.56
C PHE A 196 -3.96 -8.53 -3.76
N THR A 197 -5.23 -8.74 -3.46
CA THR A 197 -5.71 -9.95 -2.76
C THR A 197 -6.86 -10.64 -3.51
N PRO A 198 -7.03 -11.96 -3.35
CA PRO A 198 -8.18 -12.65 -3.92
C PRO A 198 -9.49 -12.10 -3.34
N VAL A 199 -10.48 -11.89 -4.21
CA VAL A 199 -11.85 -11.50 -3.83
C VAL A 199 -12.50 -12.61 -2.98
N ALA A 200 -12.10 -13.87 -3.17
CA ALA A 200 -12.58 -14.98 -2.35
C ALA A 200 -12.25 -14.82 -0.84
N ASP A 201 -11.20 -14.08 -0.50
CA ASP A 201 -10.81 -13.82 0.88
C ASP A 201 -11.56 -12.62 1.51
N VAL A 202 -12.29 -11.83 0.70
CA VAL A 202 -13.01 -10.61 1.14
C VAL A 202 -14.11 -10.96 2.13
N LEU A 203 -15.03 -11.84 1.74
CA LEU A 203 -16.20 -12.15 2.58
C LEU A 203 -15.81 -12.77 3.93
N PRO A 204 -14.88 -13.76 4.01
CA PRO A 204 -14.42 -14.27 5.30
C PRO A 204 -13.74 -13.23 6.19
N ASP A 205 -13.00 -12.26 5.64
CA ASP A 205 -12.38 -11.19 6.43
C ASP A 205 -13.39 -10.16 6.93
N LEU A 206 -14.26 -9.68 6.05
CA LEU A 206 -15.40 -8.82 6.39
C LEU A 206 -16.24 -9.44 7.50
N ARG A 207 -16.50 -10.75 7.39
CA ARG A 207 -17.18 -11.52 8.42
C ARG A 207 -16.46 -11.42 9.77
N ARG A 208 -15.15 -11.69 9.82
CA ARG A 208 -14.40 -11.58 11.08
C ARG A 208 -14.45 -10.17 11.66
N ARG A 209 -14.28 -9.14 10.84
CA ARG A 209 -14.32 -7.73 11.25
C ARG A 209 -15.67 -7.33 11.82
N TRP A 210 -16.76 -7.72 11.15
CA TRP A 210 -18.11 -7.45 11.62
C TRP A 210 -18.39 -8.12 12.96
N TRP A 211 -18.01 -9.40 13.13
CA TRP A 211 -18.19 -10.08 14.42
C TRP A 211 -17.43 -9.39 15.55
N ALA A 212 -16.19 -8.95 15.30
CA ALA A 212 -15.41 -8.22 16.30
C ALA A 212 -16.08 -6.90 16.69
N LEU A 213 -16.55 -6.12 15.71
CA LEU A 213 -17.27 -4.86 15.95
C LEU A 213 -18.59 -5.10 16.71
N ALA A 214 -19.39 -6.07 16.28
CA ALA A 214 -20.66 -6.42 16.92
C ALA A 214 -20.47 -6.93 18.36
N ALA A 215 -19.42 -7.73 18.60
CA ALA A 215 -19.06 -8.18 19.95
C ALA A 215 -18.65 -7.01 20.86
N GLY A 216 -17.98 -5.98 20.31
CA GLY A 216 -17.65 -4.75 21.04
C GLY A 216 -18.88 -3.98 21.54
N PHE A 217 -20.04 -4.17 20.91
CA PHE A 217 -21.32 -3.61 21.36
C PHE A 217 -22.18 -4.60 22.17
N GLY A 218 -21.70 -5.82 22.41
CA GLY A 218 -22.46 -6.84 23.13
C GLY A 218 -23.66 -7.41 22.36
N MET A 219 -23.66 -7.31 21.03
CA MET A 219 -24.74 -7.86 20.20
C MET A 219 -24.81 -9.39 20.31
N ALA A 220 -26.03 -9.94 20.35
CA ALA A 220 -26.20 -11.38 20.29
C ALA A 220 -25.76 -11.92 18.91
N GLU A 221 -25.19 -13.12 18.88
CA GLU A 221 -24.67 -13.72 17.63
C GLU A 221 -25.73 -13.79 16.52
N ALA A 222 -26.98 -14.10 16.88
CA ALA A 222 -28.10 -14.14 15.94
C ALA A 222 -28.38 -12.76 15.30
N GLN A 223 -28.30 -11.68 16.07
CA GLN A 223 -28.49 -10.31 15.57
C GLN A 223 -27.33 -9.91 14.66
N ALA A 224 -26.09 -10.13 15.12
CA ALA A 224 -24.89 -9.84 14.33
C ALA A 224 -24.92 -10.59 12.97
N LYS A 225 -25.32 -11.86 12.97
CA LYS A 225 -25.45 -12.66 11.75
C LYS A 225 -26.54 -12.14 10.81
N ALA A 226 -27.69 -11.73 11.34
CA ALA A 226 -28.79 -11.18 10.55
C ALA A 226 -28.39 -9.86 9.87
N LEU A 227 -27.83 -8.92 10.63
CA LEU A 227 -27.35 -7.64 10.11
C LEU A 227 -26.23 -7.81 9.08
N PHE A 228 -25.31 -8.75 9.28
CA PHE A 228 -24.26 -9.03 8.29
C PHE A 228 -24.83 -9.57 6.97
N ALA A 229 -25.80 -10.47 7.04
CA ALA A 229 -26.45 -11.03 5.86
C ALA A 229 -27.21 -9.94 5.09
N ASP A 230 -27.86 -9.03 5.81
CA ASP A 230 -28.55 -7.87 5.27
C ASP A 230 -27.59 -6.88 4.57
N LEU A 231 -26.48 -6.52 5.22
CA LEU A 231 -25.40 -5.75 4.59
C LEU A 231 -24.90 -6.42 3.30
N CYS A 232 -24.62 -7.73 3.35
CA CYS A 232 -24.17 -8.47 2.17
C CYS A 232 -25.18 -8.43 1.01
N ALA A 233 -26.48 -8.46 1.32
CA ALA A 233 -27.54 -8.37 0.33
C ALA A 233 -27.62 -6.97 -0.29
N HIS A 234 -27.45 -5.91 0.49
CA HIS A 234 -27.44 -4.54 -0.02
C HIS A 234 -26.29 -4.29 -1.01
N TYR A 235 -25.10 -4.79 -0.72
CA TYR A 235 -23.89 -4.57 -1.52
C TYR A 235 -23.76 -5.51 -2.75
N ALA A 236 -24.76 -6.33 -3.06
CA ALA A 236 -24.71 -7.27 -4.19
C ALA A 236 -26.04 -7.40 -4.94
N PRO A 237 -26.05 -7.49 -6.29
CA PRO A 237 -24.90 -7.38 -7.19
C PRO A 237 -24.62 -5.91 -7.58
N ARG A 238 -23.45 -5.37 -7.20
CA ARG A 238 -22.99 -4.03 -7.62
C ARG A 238 -21.58 -4.12 -8.24
N PRO A 239 -21.34 -3.50 -9.42
CA PRO A 239 -20.02 -3.55 -10.04
C PRO A 239 -18.87 -2.92 -9.24
N TYR A 240 -19.06 -1.75 -8.62
CA TYR A 240 -18.02 -1.06 -7.85
C TYR A 240 -18.36 -0.91 -6.37
N HIS A 241 -19.48 -0.27 -6.04
CA HIS A 241 -19.91 0.01 -4.66
C HIS A 241 -20.43 -1.28 -3.99
N ASN A 242 -19.55 -2.28 -3.84
CA ASN A 242 -19.82 -3.63 -3.34
C ASN A 242 -18.94 -3.95 -2.12
N LEU A 243 -19.03 -5.19 -1.62
CA LEU A 243 -18.27 -5.64 -0.45
C LEU A 243 -16.74 -5.48 -0.59
N THR A 244 -16.20 -5.49 -1.82
CA THR A 244 -14.76 -5.25 -2.05
C THR A 244 -14.39 -3.80 -1.72
N HIS A 245 -15.25 -2.83 -2.05
CA HIS A 245 -15.08 -1.42 -1.67
C HIS A 245 -15.09 -1.24 -0.16
N ILE A 246 -16.08 -1.83 0.54
CA ILE A 246 -16.17 -1.80 2.00
C ILE A 246 -14.93 -2.41 2.66
N HIS A 247 -14.47 -3.55 2.14
CA HIS A 247 -13.26 -4.19 2.62
C HIS A 247 -12.01 -3.32 2.43
N HIS A 248 -11.88 -2.65 1.29
CA HIS A 248 -10.79 -1.72 1.03
C HIS A 248 -10.79 -0.55 2.01
N LEU A 249 -11.95 0.07 2.26
CA LEU A 249 -12.07 1.16 3.22
C LEU A 249 -11.73 0.76 4.66
N LEU A 250 -12.18 -0.43 5.10
CA LEU A 250 -11.81 -0.95 6.42
C LEU A 250 -10.31 -1.23 6.54
N GLN A 251 -9.66 -1.66 5.46
CA GLN A 251 -8.21 -1.85 5.46
C GLN A 251 -7.46 -0.53 5.51
N LEU A 252 -7.92 0.49 4.79
CA LEU A 252 -7.36 1.83 4.90
C LEU A 252 -7.55 2.41 6.30
N ALA A 253 -8.71 2.18 6.94
CA ALA A 253 -8.93 2.61 8.32
C ALA A 253 -7.90 1.99 9.30
N ASP A 254 -7.50 0.74 9.10
CA ASP A 254 -6.42 0.12 9.88
C ASP A 254 -5.06 0.82 9.64
N GLU A 255 -4.79 1.34 8.44
CA GLU A 255 -3.52 2.00 8.10
C GLU A 255 -3.39 3.40 8.70
N TYR A 256 -4.51 4.08 8.95
CA TYR A 256 -4.57 5.39 9.59
C TYR A 256 -4.99 5.29 11.07
N ASP A 257 -4.82 4.11 11.69
CA ASP A 257 -5.07 3.82 13.11
C ASP A 257 -6.44 4.33 13.62
N THR A 258 -7.48 4.19 12.79
CA THR A 258 -8.83 4.67 13.13
C THR A 258 -9.55 3.63 13.98
N ASP A 259 -9.42 3.69 15.32
CA ASP A 259 -10.07 2.75 16.25
C ASP A 259 -11.42 3.27 16.78
N MET A 260 -12.15 4.00 15.93
CA MET A 260 -13.40 4.65 16.30
C MET A 260 -14.60 3.81 15.83
N PRO A 261 -15.43 3.26 16.73
CA PRO A 261 -16.55 2.41 16.33
C PRO A 261 -17.54 3.10 15.38
N ALA A 262 -17.81 4.40 15.59
CA ALA A 262 -18.68 5.18 14.69
C ALA A 262 -18.10 5.30 13.27
N PHE A 263 -16.78 5.41 13.13
CA PHE A 263 -16.10 5.47 11.84
C PHE A 263 -16.21 4.13 11.09
N HIS A 264 -16.03 3.01 11.80
CA HIS A 264 -16.20 1.69 11.20
C HIS A 264 -17.65 1.44 10.79
N LEU A 265 -18.62 1.80 11.64
CA LEU A 265 -20.04 1.74 11.30
C LEU A 265 -20.36 2.60 10.08
N ALA A 266 -19.78 3.81 9.98
CA ALA A 266 -19.95 4.65 8.82
C ALA A 266 -19.42 3.98 7.54
N ILE A 267 -18.24 3.35 7.58
CA ILE A 267 -17.72 2.58 6.44
C ILE A 267 -18.71 1.47 6.03
N TRP A 268 -19.21 0.68 6.99
CA TRP A 268 -20.14 -0.43 6.71
C TRP A 268 -21.46 0.03 6.07
N TYR A 269 -21.92 1.25 6.36
CA TYR A 269 -23.25 1.70 5.99
C TYR A 269 -23.30 2.84 4.97
N HIS A 270 -22.21 3.54 4.65
CA HIS A 270 -22.27 4.79 3.86
C HIS A 270 -22.99 4.65 2.51
N ASP A 271 -22.77 3.53 1.83
CA ASP A 271 -23.38 3.17 0.55
C ASP A 271 -24.43 2.05 0.66
N VAL A 272 -24.96 1.76 1.86
CA VAL A 272 -25.89 0.63 2.02
C VAL A 272 -27.13 0.83 1.15
N ILE A 273 -27.64 2.06 1.05
CA ILE A 273 -28.61 2.49 0.05
C ILE A 273 -27.85 3.13 -1.11
N TYR A 274 -28.09 2.64 -2.32
CA TYR A 274 -27.42 3.14 -3.51
C TYR A 274 -28.30 3.01 -4.74
N ASP A 275 -28.76 4.14 -5.27
CA ASP A 275 -29.28 4.29 -6.63
C ASP A 275 -28.47 5.38 -7.35
N PRO A 276 -27.76 5.07 -8.44
CA PRO A 276 -26.94 6.05 -9.17
C PRO A 276 -27.73 7.23 -9.77
N ARG A 277 -29.07 7.17 -9.75
CA ARG A 277 -30.00 8.20 -10.24
C ARG A 277 -30.56 9.07 -9.11
N ALA A 278 -30.41 8.64 -7.86
CA ALA A 278 -30.93 9.33 -6.69
C ALA A 278 -29.88 10.26 -6.08
N GLY A 279 -30.33 11.33 -5.43
CA GLY A 279 -29.48 12.37 -4.85
C GLY A 279 -29.44 12.38 -3.32
N ASP A 280 -30.12 11.41 -2.69
CA ASP A 280 -30.38 11.28 -1.26
C ASP A 280 -29.88 9.94 -0.68
N ASN A 281 -29.08 9.18 -1.44
CA ASN A 281 -28.51 7.88 -1.03
C ASN A 281 -27.84 7.96 0.35
N GLU A 282 -26.99 8.96 0.60
CA GLU A 282 -26.25 9.10 1.85
C GLU A 282 -27.18 9.41 3.03
N ALA A 283 -28.23 10.19 2.79
CA ALA A 283 -29.25 10.46 3.81
C ALA A 283 -30.03 9.19 4.16
N LEU A 284 -30.46 8.42 3.15
CA LEU A 284 -31.17 7.17 3.33
C LEU A 284 -30.28 6.10 3.98
N SER A 285 -29.00 6.02 3.62
CA SER A 285 -28.00 5.14 4.24
C SER A 285 -27.80 5.45 5.72
N ALA A 286 -27.74 6.74 6.08
CA ALA A 286 -27.65 7.16 7.48
C ALA A 286 -28.92 6.79 8.28
N ASP A 287 -30.10 7.05 7.72
CA ASP A 287 -31.38 6.68 8.36
C ASP A 287 -31.49 5.16 8.51
N TYR A 288 -31.06 4.41 7.50
CA TYR A 288 -31.02 2.96 7.51
C TYR A 288 -30.11 2.42 8.62
N ALA A 289 -28.90 2.99 8.77
CA ALA A 289 -27.99 2.65 9.86
C ALA A 289 -28.61 2.93 11.23
N GLN A 290 -29.23 4.10 11.41
CA GLN A 290 -29.88 4.48 12.67
C GLN A 290 -31.00 3.50 13.04
N ASN A 291 -31.82 3.09 12.07
CA ASN A 291 -32.92 2.16 12.31
C ASN A 291 -32.42 0.74 12.61
N ASN A 292 -31.46 0.22 11.83
CA ASN A 292 -30.98 -1.16 11.98
C ASN A 292 -30.14 -1.38 13.26
N LEU A 293 -29.51 -0.32 13.78
CA LEU A 293 -28.64 -0.40 14.96
C LEU A 293 -29.29 0.18 16.23
N ALA A 294 -30.53 0.65 16.13
CA ALA A 294 -31.28 1.20 17.26
C ALA A 294 -31.38 0.20 18.41
N GLY A 295 -31.00 0.63 19.62
CA GLY A 295 -31.00 -0.21 20.82
C GLY A 295 -29.90 -1.27 20.87
N LEU A 296 -29.10 -1.42 19.81
CA LEU A 296 -27.92 -2.31 19.75
C LEU A 296 -26.61 -1.54 19.93
N VAL A 297 -26.58 -0.27 19.52
CA VAL A 297 -25.41 0.61 19.61
C VAL A 297 -25.77 1.83 20.46
N PRO A 298 -24.87 2.35 21.33
CA PRO A 298 -25.11 3.58 22.07
C PRO A 298 -25.44 4.75 21.14
N HIS A 299 -26.49 5.53 21.48
CA HIS A 299 -26.99 6.62 20.63
C HIS A 299 -25.90 7.61 20.19
N LEU A 300 -24.98 7.99 21.08
CA LEU A 300 -23.89 8.92 20.74
C LEU A 300 -22.98 8.39 19.61
N ILE A 301 -22.68 7.10 19.61
CA ILE A 301 -21.86 6.46 18.57
C ILE A 301 -22.66 6.37 17.25
N LEU A 302 -23.94 6.03 17.36
CA LEU A 302 -24.82 5.88 16.20
C LEU A 302 -25.11 7.21 15.51
N ASP A 303 -25.35 8.28 16.27
CA ASP A 303 -25.56 9.63 15.76
C ASP A 303 -24.30 10.16 15.07
N HIS A 304 -23.12 9.88 15.63
CA HIS A 304 -21.87 10.23 14.98
C HIS A 304 -21.67 9.42 13.69
N ALA A 305 -21.90 8.10 13.70
CA ALA A 305 -21.82 7.28 12.48
C ALA A 305 -22.76 7.82 11.38
N ALA A 306 -23.99 8.18 11.73
CA ALA A 306 -24.95 8.78 10.81
C ALA A 306 -24.46 10.13 10.25
N ALA A 307 -23.85 10.98 11.07
CA ALA A 307 -23.26 12.24 10.63
C ALA A 307 -22.08 12.02 9.65
N LEU A 308 -21.22 11.03 9.93
CA LEU A 308 -20.12 10.64 9.04
C LEU A 308 -20.65 10.13 7.69
N ILE A 309 -21.69 9.29 7.69
CA ILE A 309 -22.34 8.79 6.47
C ILE A 309 -22.91 9.96 5.65
N ARG A 310 -23.66 10.89 6.26
CA ARG A 310 -24.21 12.04 5.52
C ARG A 310 -23.13 12.94 4.92
N ALA A 311 -21.94 12.98 5.52
CA ALA A 311 -20.83 13.75 4.99
C ALA A 311 -20.29 13.18 3.66
N THR A 312 -20.49 11.88 3.35
CA THR A 312 -19.99 11.21 2.13
C THR A 312 -20.66 11.67 0.82
N THR A 313 -21.55 12.66 0.87
CA THR A 313 -22.07 13.32 -0.35
C THR A 313 -21.00 14.09 -1.14
N HIS A 314 -19.83 14.33 -0.53
CA HIS A 314 -18.72 15.11 -1.11
C HIS A 314 -19.08 16.55 -1.52
N ARG A 315 -20.20 17.12 -1.04
CA ARG A 315 -20.67 18.46 -1.47
C ARG A 315 -20.04 19.62 -0.68
N ALA A 316 -19.68 19.38 0.57
CA ALA A 316 -19.08 20.38 1.46
C ALA A 316 -17.86 19.78 2.18
N ILE A 317 -16.96 20.64 2.62
CA ILE A 317 -15.83 20.24 3.47
C ILE A 317 -16.37 20.10 4.89
N PRO A 318 -16.34 18.90 5.50
CA PRO A 318 -16.84 18.72 6.86
C PRO A 318 -15.94 19.42 7.89
N ASP A 319 -16.49 19.82 9.03
CA ASP A 319 -15.69 20.31 10.16
C ASP A 319 -15.02 19.17 10.93
N ASP A 320 -15.70 18.03 11.02
CA ASP A 320 -15.22 16.84 11.71
C ASP A 320 -13.98 16.24 11.00
N PRO A 321 -12.82 16.12 11.67
CA PRO A 321 -11.63 15.47 11.12
C PRO A 321 -11.87 14.02 10.69
N ALA A 322 -12.73 13.27 11.41
CA ALA A 322 -13.07 11.90 11.05
C ALA A 322 -13.85 11.87 9.73
N ALA A 323 -14.80 12.80 9.52
CA ALA A 323 -15.50 12.91 8.24
C ALA A 323 -14.53 13.25 7.10
N ARG A 324 -13.59 14.18 7.30
CA ARG A 324 -12.55 14.50 6.29
C ARG A 324 -11.72 13.28 5.92
N LEU A 325 -11.28 12.50 6.91
CA LEU A 325 -10.54 11.27 6.67
C LEU A 325 -11.38 10.26 5.89
N LEU A 326 -12.63 10.02 6.28
CA LEU A 326 -13.53 9.08 5.59
C LEU A 326 -13.70 9.46 4.10
N LEU A 327 -13.89 10.75 3.80
CA LEU A 327 -13.97 11.25 2.42
C LEU A 327 -12.69 10.97 1.64
N ASP A 328 -11.53 11.21 2.25
CA ASP A 328 -10.24 10.96 1.62
C ASP A 328 -10.01 9.46 1.36
N LEU A 329 -10.42 8.59 2.29
CA LEU A 329 -10.34 7.15 2.10
C LEU A 329 -11.23 6.69 0.95
N ASP A 330 -12.46 7.21 0.86
CA ASP A 330 -13.41 6.93 -0.21
C ASP A 330 -12.89 7.39 -1.59
N LEU A 331 -12.23 8.55 -1.66
CA LEU A 331 -11.63 9.09 -2.88
C LEU A 331 -10.24 8.51 -3.21
N SER A 332 -9.67 7.66 -2.35
CA SER A 332 -8.31 7.13 -2.55
C SER A 332 -8.15 6.31 -3.84
N ILE A 333 -9.25 5.72 -4.36
CA ILE A 333 -9.27 5.01 -5.64
C ILE A 333 -8.80 5.90 -6.80
N LEU A 334 -9.03 7.21 -6.72
CA LEU A 334 -8.63 8.16 -7.76
C LEU A 334 -7.10 8.22 -7.90
N ALA A 335 -6.35 7.95 -6.83
CA ALA A 335 -4.90 8.02 -6.77
C ALA A 335 -4.18 6.68 -7.05
N THR A 336 -4.91 5.66 -7.50
CA THR A 336 -4.33 4.33 -7.80
C THR A 336 -3.56 4.31 -9.13
N SER A 337 -2.89 3.20 -9.44
CA SER A 337 -2.22 3.02 -10.73
C SER A 337 -3.23 3.09 -11.88
N ALA A 338 -2.78 3.49 -13.08
CA ALA A 338 -3.64 3.73 -14.22
C ALA A 338 -4.54 2.53 -14.58
N ASP A 339 -4.04 1.30 -14.45
CA ASP A 339 -4.81 0.09 -14.71
C ASP A 339 -5.89 -0.21 -13.66
N VAL A 340 -5.61 0.07 -12.39
CA VAL A 340 -6.62 -0.05 -11.31
C VAL A 340 -7.68 1.01 -11.52
N TYR A 341 -7.27 2.23 -11.84
CA TYR A 341 -8.18 3.33 -12.16
C TYR A 341 -9.05 3.02 -13.39
N THR A 342 -8.50 2.43 -14.46
CA THR A 342 -9.29 2.00 -15.63
C THR A 342 -10.33 0.94 -15.27
N ARG A 343 -9.99 -0.04 -14.43
CA ARG A 343 -10.97 -1.03 -13.94
C ARG A 343 -12.07 -0.39 -13.09
N TYR A 344 -11.72 0.60 -12.29
CA TYR A 344 -12.69 1.43 -11.58
C TYR A 344 -13.63 2.15 -12.55
N GLN A 345 -13.10 2.81 -13.59
CA GLN A 345 -13.91 3.49 -14.62
C GLN A 345 -14.89 2.53 -15.31
N GLU A 346 -14.42 1.34 -15.69
CA GLU A 346 -15.26 0.31 -16.31
C GLU A 346 -16.37 -0.17 -15.36
N ALA A 347 -16.04 -0.37 -14.08
CA ALA A 347 -17.02 -0.76 -13.07
C ALA A 347 -18.08 0.33 -12.85
N ILE A 348 -17.67 1.60 -12.75
CA ILE A 348 -18.59 2.74 -12.69
C ILE A 348 -19.45 2.81 -13.97
N ARG A 349 -18.88 2.67 -15.17
CA ARG A 349 -19.69 2.66 -16.41
C ARG A 349 -20.77 1.57 -16.36
N ARG A 350 -20.49 0.40 -15.78
CA ARG A 350 -21.47 -0.69 -15.62
C ARG A 350 -22.56 -0.36 -14.60
N GLU A 351 -22.27 0.38 -13.52
CA GLU A 351 -23.31 0.86 -12.59
C GLU A 351 -24.30 1.79 -13.28
N TYR A 352 -23.79 2.61 -14.21
CA TYR A 352 -24.59 3.51 -15.02
C TYR A 352 -25.05 2.88 -16.35
N ALA A 353 -25.05 1.55 -16.50
CA ALA A 353 -25.39 0.87 -17.76
C ALA A 353 -26.78 1.26 -18.31
N GLY A 354 -27.73 1.61 -17.44
CA GLY A 354 -29.06 2.09 -17.83
C GLY A 354 -29.11 3.53 -18.34
N ILE A 355 -28.01 4.29 -18.26
CA ILE A 355 -27.92 5.67 -18.76
C ILE A 355 -27.26 5.67 -20.14
N PRO A 356 -27.84 6.38 -21.14
CA PRO A 356 -27.24 6.57 -22.46
C PRO A 356 -25.82 7.15 -22.39
N ASP A 357 -24.93 6.68 -23.27
CA ASP A 357 -23.51 7.05 -23.25
C ASP A 357 -23.28 8.56 -23.26
N ASN A 358 -24.00 9.31 -24.10
CA ASN A 358 -23.86 10.77 -24.18
C ASN A 358 -24.19 11.46 -22.85
N LEU A 359 -25.24 11.03 -22.15
CA LEU A 359 -25.64 11.58 -20.86
C LEU A 359 -24.68 11.15 -19.75
N TYR A 360 -24.24 9.89 -19.76
CA TYR A 360 -23.23 9.38 -18.84
C TYR A 360 -21.92 10.16 -18.97
N HIS A 361 -21.40 10.33 -20.19
CA HIS A 361 -20.15 11.05 -20.43
C HIS A 361 -20.26 12.52 -20.02
N LEU A 362 -21.38 13.18 -20.31
CA LEU A 362 -21.61 14.56 -19.88
C LEU A 362 -21.61 14.67 -18.35
N GLY A 363 -22.37 13.81 -17.65
CA GLY A 363 -22.42 13.80 -16.19
C GLY A 363 -21.07 13.44 -15.56
N ARG A 364 -20.37 12.43 -16.11
CA ARG A 364 -19.04 12.04 -15.64
C ARG A 364 -18.03 13.17 -15.82
N GLN A 365 -18.01 13.85 -16.96
CA GLN A 365 -17.16 15.02 -17.18
C GLN A 365 -17.42 16.12 -16.15
N GLN A 366 -18.68 16.39 -15.80
CA GLN A 366 -19.03 17.38 -14.78
C GLN A 366 -18.49 16.98 -13.40
N VAL A 367 -18.63 15.72 -12.99
CA VAL A 367 -18.10 15.21 -11.71
C VAL A 367 -16.58 15.35 -11.66
N LEU A 368 -15.87 14.91 -12.71
CA LEU A 368 -14.40 14.99 -12.77
C LEU A 368 -13.92 16.45 -12.76
N ALA A 369 -14.57 17.33 -13.52
CA ALA A 369 -14.25 18.75 -13.54
C ALA A 369 -14.49 19.40 -12.17
N ALA A 370 -15.55 19.01 -11.46
CA ALA A 370 -15.84 19.50 -10.12
C ALA A 370 -14.75 19.11 -9.11
N PHE A 371 -14.23 17.87 -9.17
CA PHE A 371 -13.08 17.48 -8.34
C PHE A 371 -11.81 18.25 -8.69
N LEU A 372 -11.51 18.41 -9.98
CA LEU A 372 -10.33 19.16 -10.43
C LEU A 372 -10.37 20.65 -10.08
N ALA A 373 -11.57 21.23 -9.98
CA ALA A 373 -11.78 22.62 -9.58
C ALA A 373 -11.52 22.87 -8.08
N ARG A 374 -11.49 21.83 -7.24
CA ARG A 374 -11.16 21.97 -5.82
C ARG A 374 -9.70 22.39 -5.66
N PRO A 375 -9.36 23.25 -4.67
CA PRO A 375 -7.96 23.52 -4.34
C PRO A 375 -7.18 22.26 -3.92
N ARG A 376 -7.85 21.36 -3.18
CA ARG A 376 -7.36 20.03 -2.79
C ARG A 376 -8.49 19.02 -2.95
N ILE A 377 -8.20 17.87 -3.53
CA ILE A 377 -9.11 16.70 -3.56
C ILE A 377 -9.04 16.01 -2.20
N PHE A 378 -7.84 15.80 -1.66
CA PHE A 378 -7.62 15.19 -0.34
C PHE A 378 -7.49 16.26 0.76
N LEU A 379 -8.37 16.19 1.75
CA LEU A 379 -8.59 17.18 2.81
C LEU A 379 -7.62 17.01 3.99
N THR A 380 -7.14 15.80 4.23
CA THR A 380 -6.23 15.46 5.31
C THR A 380 -4.78 15.54 4.84
N GLU A 381 -3.89 15.95 5.75
CA GLU A 381 -2.48 16.07 5.41
C GLU A 381 -1.80 14.71 5.20
N ALA A 382 -2.26 13.68 5.92
CA ALA A 382 -1.75 12.32 5.77
C ALA A 382 -1.96 11.77 4.35
N LEU A 383 -3.05 12.13 3.68
CA LEU A 383 -3.37 11.71 2.31
C LEU A 383 -2.99 12.75 1.23
N ALA A 384 -2.35 13.87 1.58
CA ALA A 384 -1.95 14.90 0.62
C ALA A 384 -1.06 14.37 -0.52
N HIS A 385 -0.27 13.32 -0.25
CA HIS A 385 0.59 12.66 -1.22
C HIS A 385 -0.17 11.96 -2.36
N LEU A 386 -1.48 11.73 -2.21
CA LEU A 386 -2.36 11.16 -3.23
C LEU A 386 -2.87 12.19 -4.24
N GLU A 387 -2.70 13.50 -3.97
CA GLU A 387 -3.21 14.57 -4.83
C GLU A 387 -2.61 14.53 -6.25
N PRO A 388 -1.28 14.45 -6.46
CA PRO A 388 -0.73 14.40 -7.82
C PRO A 388 -1.19 13.19 -8.64
N PRO A 389 -1.16 11.93 -8.14
CA PRO A 389 -1.67 10.78 -8.91
C PRO A 389 -3.16 10.90 -9.21
N ALA A 390 -3.99 11.35 -8.25
CA ALA A 390 -5.41 11.54 -8.51
C ALA A 390 -5.66 12.52 -9.66
N ARG A 391 -5.06 13.71 -9.62
CA ARG A 391 -5.22 14.70 -10.68
C ARG A 391 -4.76 14.18 -12.04
N ARG A 392 -3.66 13.42 -12.11
CA ARG A 392 -3.21 12.78 -13.36
C ARG A 392 -4.27 11.84 -13.93
N ASN A 393 -4.84 10.96 -13.09
CA ASN A 393 -5.88 10.03 -13.50
C ASN A 393 -7.16 10.75 -13.98
N LEU A 394 -7.63 11.77 -13.24
CA LEU A 394 -8.80 12.55 -13.62
C LEU A 394 -8.58 13.32 -14.94
N HIS A 395 -7.41 13.94 -15.13
CA HIS A 395 -7.06 14.60 -16.39
C HIS A 395 -7.00 13.62 -17.55
N ALA A 396 -6.39 12.45 -17.36
CA ALA A 396 -6.31 11.41 -18.40
C ALA A 396 -7.71 10.93 -18.84
N GLU A 397 -8.63 10.72 -17.89
CA GLU A 397 -10.02 10.36 -18.20
C GLU A 397 -10.75 11.43 -19.01
N LEU A 398 -10.59 12.71 -18.62
CA LEU A 398 -11.18 13.83 -19.33
C LEU A 398 -10.63 13.97 -20.76
N THR A 399 -9.33 13.76 -20.96
CA THR A 399 -8.72 13.81 -22.29
C THR A 399 -9.19 12.64 -23.16
N ALA A 400 -9.25 11.42 -22.62
CA ALA A 400 -9.72 10.25 -23.34
C ALA A 400 -11.21 10.35 -23.73
N SER A 401 -12.00 11.11 -22.97
CA SER A 401 -13.43 11.30 -23.21
C SER A 401 -13.76 12.42 -24.23
N ARG A 402 -12.76 13.14 -24.78
CA ARG A 402 -12.99 14.11 -25.87
C ARG A 402 -12.96 13.37 -27.21
N PRO A 403 -14.00 13.48 -28.06
CA PRO A 403 -13.92 12.93 -29.41
C PRO A 403 -12.73 13.56 -30.16
N ALA A 404 -11.99 12.76 -30.91
CA ALA A 404 -10.97 13.28 -31.83
C ALA A 404 -11.63 14.33 -32.75
N PRO A 405 -10.99 15.48 -32.99
CA PRO A 405 -11.54 16.45 -33.92
C PRO A 405 -11.79 15.76 -35.26
N HIS A 406 -13.03 15.83 -35.74
CA HIS A 406 -13.39 15.43 -37.09
C HIS A 406 -12.44 16.18 -38.04
N GLU A 407 -11.46 15.48 -38.62
CA GLU A 407 -10.80 15.94 -39.83
C GLU A 407 -11.89 15.93 -40.92
N GLY A 408 -12.56 17.06 -41.06
CA GLY A 408 -13.41 17.34 -42.20
C GLY A 408 -12.55 17.26 -43.45
N ARG A 409 -12.73 16.20 -44.23
CA ARG A 409 -12.36 16.23 -45.65
C ARG A 409 -13.25 17.28 -46.30
N VAL A 410 -12.65 18.42 -46.61
CA VAL A 410 -13.17 19.41 -47.57
C VAL A 410 -13.03 18.86 -48.97
#